data_AF-X1PT59-F1
#
_entry.id   AF-X1PT59-F1
#
_cell.length_a   1.000
_cell.length_b   1.000
_cell.length_c   1.000
_cell.angle_alpha   90.00
_cell.angle_beta   90.00
_cell.angle_gamma   90.00
#
_symmetry.space_group_name_H-M   'P 1'
#
loop_
_entity.id
_entity.type
_entity.pdbx_description
1 polymer ?
#
loop_
_entity_poly.entity_id
_entity_poly.type
_entity_poly.pdbx_seq_one_letter_code
_entity_poly.pdbx_strand_id
1 'polypeptide(L)' 'MPLLSNRSAYESWVKLGSPELYQEAQQKVEEILATPQKHPLPDDVIGKLEAIIRRAEEELE' A
#
# COMPACT_ATOMS: atom_id res chain seq x y z
N MET A 1 -8.23 -10.76 -11.09
CA MET A 1 -9.05 -9.54 -10.89
C MET A 1 -9.02 -9.19 -9.41
N PRO A 2 -8.77 -7.93 -9.02
CA PRO A 2 -8.89 -7.54 -7.61
C PRO A 2 -10.36 -7.60 -7.17
N LEU A 3 -10.61 -8.34 -6.09
CA LEU A 3 -11.92 -8.47 -5.45
C LEU A 3 -12.09 -7.32 -4.45
N LEU A 4 -12.36 -6.11 -4.93
CA LEU A 4 -12.64 -4.97 -4.05
C LEU A 4 -14.14 -4.83 -3.76
N SER A 5 -14.99 -5.04 -4.77
CA SER A 5 -16.43 -5.00 -4.56
C SER A 5 -16.90 -6.24 -3.79
N ASN A 6 -17.68 -6.02 -2.73
CA ASN A 6 -18.39 -7.10 -2.06
C ASN A 6 -19.47 -7.66 -3.00
N ARG A 7 -19.43 -8.97 -3.28
CA ARG A 7 -20.35 -9.66 -4.21
C ARG A 7 -21.33 -10.58 -3.47
N SER A 8 -21.43 -10.45 -2.16
CA SER A 8 -22.36 -11.23 -1.35
C SER A 8 -23.81 -10.82 -1.61
N ALA A 9 -24.75 -11.72 -1.32
CA ALA A 9 -26.17 -11.38 -1.33
C ALA A 9 -26.46 -10.29 -0.30
N TYR A 10 -27.50 -9.48 -0.54
CA TYR A 10 -27.86 -8.35 0.31
C TYR A 10 -27.93 -8.70 1.80
N GLU A 11 -28.61 -9.78 2.16
CA GLU A 11 -28.74 -10.24 3.56
C GLU A 11 -27.38 -10.52 4.23
N SER A 12 -26.43 -11.05 3.48
CA SER A 12 -25.07 -11.31 3.97
C SER A 12 -24.28 -10.02 4.10
N TRP A 13 -24.42 -9.07 3.17
CA TRP A 13 -23.79 -7.75 3.25
C TRP A 13 -24.30 -6.94 4.45
N VAL A 14 -25.61 -6.98 4.72
CA VAL A 14 -26.21 -6.34 5.89
C VAL A 14 -25.68 -6.95 7.19
N LYS A 15 -25.56 -8.29 7.27
CA LYS A 15 -24.98 -8.97 8.44
C LYS A 15 -23.50 -8.63 8.69
N LEU A 16 -22.77 -8.24 7.65
CA LEU A 16 -21.39 -7.75 7.75
C LEU A 16 -21.31 -6.30 8.25
N GLY A 17 -22.44 -5.66 8.55
CA GLY A 17 -22.49 -4.26 8.97
C GLY A 17 -22.60 -3.27 7.81
N SER A 18 -23.00 -3.74 6.63
CA SER A 18 -23.17 -2.91 5.43
C SER A 18 -21.89 -2.12 5.05
N PRO A 19 -20.73 -2.80 4.92
CA PRO A 19 -19.46 -2.13 4.69
C PRO A 19 -19.47 -1.30 3.41
N GLU A 20 -18.93 -0.09 3.49
CA GLU A 20 -18.79 0.81 2.35
C GLU A 20 -17.57 0.47 1.49
N LEU A 21 -17.67 0.74 0.19
CA LEU A 21 -16.59 0.45 -0.76
C LEU A 21 -15.26 1.13 -0.40
N TYR A 22 -15.32 2.36 0.14
CA TYR A 22 -14.11 3.08 0.55
C TYR A 22 -13.46 2.48 1.79
N GLN A 23 -14.27 1.97 2.74
CA GLN A 23 -13.75 1.28 3.93
C GLN A 23 -13.01 0.00 3.53
N GLU A 24 -13.62 -0.80 2.64
CA GLU A 24 -12.99 -2.00 2.07
C GLU A 24 -11.70 -1.66 1.30
N ALA A 25 -11.70 -0.54 0.57
CA ALA A 25 -10.51 -0.08 -0.15
C ALA A 25 -9.38 0.32 0.80
N GLN A 26 -9.70 1.07 1.85
CA GLN A 26 -8.71 1.48 2.86
C GLN A 26 -8.13 0.25 3.57
N GLN A 27 -8.99 -0.66 4.04
CA GLN A 27 -8.54 -1.90 4.67
C GLN A 27 -7.64 -2.70 3.73
N LYS A 28 -7.97 -2.75 2.43
CA LYS A 28 -7.15 -3.47 1.46
C LYS A 28 -5.78 -2.84 1.26
N VAL A 29 -5.70 -1.50 1.27
CA VAL A 29 -4.43 -0.78 1.20
C VAL A 29 -3.58 -1.09 2.42
N GLU A 30 -4.15 -1.05 3.62
CA GLU A 30 -3.45 -1.36 4.87
C GLU A 30 -2.88 -2.79 4.86
N GLU A 31 -3.67 -3.78 4.42
CA GLU A 31 -3.20 -5.16 4.24
C GLU A 31 -2.02 -5.28 3.27
N ILE A 32 -2.08 -4.57 2.14
CA ILE A 32 -1.02 -4.61 1.12
C ILE A 32 0.25 -3.95 1.66
N LEU A 33 0.14 -2.80 2.31
CA LEU A 33 1.28 -2.07 2.85
C LEU A 33 1.93 -2.77 4.05
N ALA A 34 1.16 -3.54 4.82
CA ALA A 34 1.70 -4.37 5.90
C ALA A 34 2.49 -5.58 5.38
N THR A 35 2.36 -5.93 4.10
CA THR A 35 3.08 -7.07 3.51
C THR A 35 4.55 -6.69 3.24
N PRO A 36 5.53 -7.58 3.55
CA PRO A 36 6.93 -7.33 3.24
C PRO A 36 7.15 -7.00 1.76
N GLN A 37 8.05 -6.05 1.50
CA GLN A 37 8.38 -5.66 0.14
C GLN A 37 9.00 -6.85 -0.61
N LYS A 38 8.38 -7.27 -1.72
CA LYS A 38 8.78 -8.49 -2.45
C LYS A 38 10.15 -8.42 -3.11
N HIS A 39 10.57 -7.22 -3.52
CA HIS A 39 11.79 -7.01 -4.30
C HIS A 39 12.53 -5.79 -3.76
N PRO A 40 13.11 -5.89 -2.54
CA PRO A 40 13.95 -4.83 -2.04
C PRO A 40 15.16 -4.67 -2.96
N LEU A 41 15.60 -3.43 -3.15
CA LEU A 41 16.87 -3.17 -3.82
C LEU A 41 18.02 -3.66 -2.93
N PRO A 42 19.16 -4.07 -3.50
CA PRO A 42 20.34 -4.37 -2.71
C PRO A 42 20.79 -3.17 -1.87
N ASP A 43 21.27 -3.42 -0.65
CA ASP A 43 21.67 -2.37 0.30
C ASP A 43 22.75 -1.42 -0.29
N ASP A 44 23.65 -1.94 -1.13
CA ASP A 44 24.70 -1.14 -1.76
C ASP A 44 24.13 -0.15 -2.81
N VAL A 45 23.05 -0.53 -3.47
CA VAL A 45 22.32 0.34 -4.42
C VAL A 45 21.55 1.40 -3.65
N ILE A 46 20.88 1.03 -2.56
CA ILE A 46 20.16 1.96 -1.68
C ILE A 46 21.11 3.03 -1.13
N GLY A 47 22.25 2.63 -0.56
CA GLY A 47 23.22 3.58 -0.02
C GLY A 47 23.80 4.55 -1.06
N LYS A 48 23.98 4.11 -2.32
CA LYS A 48 24.39 4.99 -3.43
C LYS A 48 23.30 6.01 -3.77
N LEU A 49 22.03 5.60 -3.78
CA LEU A 49 20.90 6.50 -4.03
C LEU A 49 20.78 7.56 -2.93
N GLU A 50 20.90 7.16 -1.66
CA GLU A 50 20.87 8.09 -0.52
C GLU A 50 21.99 9.13 -0.59
N ALA A 51 23.20 8.73 -0.99
CA ALA A 51 24.31 9.66 -1.16
C ALA A 51 24.07 10.68 -2.28
N ILE A 52 23.44 10.26 -3.38
CA ILE A 52 23.06 11.15 -4.49
C ILE A 52 21.99 12.16 -4.03
N ILE A 53 20.95 11.68 -3.33
CA ILE A 53 19.87 12.54 -2.81
C ILE A 53 20.45 13.59 -1.87
N ARG A 54 21.25 13.18 -0.88
CA ARG A 54 21.87 14.11 0.08
C ARG A 54 22.71 15.20 -0.62
N ARG A 55 23.52 14.80 -1.60
CA ARG A 55 24.31 15.76 -2.38
C ARG A 55 23.42 16.76 -3.13
N ALA A 56 22.32 16.30 -3.71
CA ALA A 56 21.39 17.18 -4.42
C ALA A 56 20.67 18.15 -3.47
N GLU A 57 20.32 17.71 -2.25
CA GLU A 57 19.76 18.57 -1.21
C GLU A 57 20.75 19.67 -0.77
N GLU A 58 22.02 19.30 -0.54
CA GLU A 58 23.10 20.25 -0.21
C GLU A 58 23.37 21.27 -1.33
N GLU A 59 23.16 20.91 -2.60
CA GLU A 59 23.34 21.81 -3.76
C GLU A 59 22.14 22.75 -3.98
N LEU A 60 20.98 22.49 -3.33
CA LEU A 60 19.76 23.30 -3.43
C LEU A 60 19.62 24.33 -2.29
N GLU A 61 20.39 24.21 -1.20
CA GLU A 61 20.52 25.21 -0.12
C GLU A 61 21.46 26.37 -0.49
#